data_AF-A0A6J1SR05-F1
#
_entry.id   AF-A0A6J1SR05-F1
#
_cell.length_a   1.000
_cell.length_b   1.000
_cell.length_c   1.000
_cell.angle_alpha   90.00
_cell.angle_beta   90.00
_cell.angle_gamma   90.00
#
_symmetry.space_group_name_H-M   'P 1'
#
loop_
_entity.id
_entity.type
_entity.pdbx_description
1 polymer ?
#
loop_
_entity_poly.entity_id
_entity_poly.type
_entity_poly.pdbx_seq_one_letter_code
_entity_poly.pdbx_strand_id
1 'polypeptide(L)'
;MARYSMLPVELLALLALLPLALARPEDAVSAARPRRPTSAPAELQNWTVCEEQCAKEPCSQCDEEDIFCPGLCEDSCVCGCAGHPAGSGNYTLTVEYMSALEGCSVKCVASADECARDCRGLNKDCENACWVDKFKCDCDCLDEAQAAVTPSLSMTSCIFGGVLFLFITVVFVGLTWLKINNKK
;
A
#
# COMPACT_ATOMS: atom_id res chain seq x y z
N MET A 1 56.73 -18.98 3.67
CA MET A 1 56.80 -17.52 3.41
C MET A 1 55.44 -17.08 2.90
N ALA A 2 54.60 -16.49 3.75
CA ALA A 2 53.26 -16.04 3.38
C ALA A 2 53.31 -14.60 2.86
N ARG A 3 52.81 -14.38 1.64
CA ARG A 3 52.69 -13.05 1.04
C ARG A 3 51.34 -12.46 1.44
N TYR A 4 51.36 -11.42 2.27
CA TYR A 4 50.19 -10.58 2.53
C TYR A 4 50.06 -9.57 1.39
N SER A 5 49.08 -9.78 0.52
CA SER A 5 48.67 -8.81 -0.49
C SER A 5 47.98 -7.65 0.22
N MET A 6 48.58 -6.45 0.16
CA MET A 6 47.97 -5.23 0.67
C MET A 6 46.67 -4.96 -0.10
N LEU A 7 45.55 -4.95 0.61
CA LEU A 7 44.27 -4.53 0.06
C LEU A 7 44.35 -3.05 -0.35
N PRO A 8 43.78 -2.66 -1.50
CA PRO A 8 43.81 -1.28 -1.98
C PRO A 8 43.06 -0.36 -0.99
N VAL A 9 43.64 0.82 -0.74
CA VAL A 9 43.16 1.80 0.25
C VAL A 9 41.70 2.20 0.01
N GLU A 10 41.21 2.10 -1.23
CA GLU A 10 39.80 2.38 -1.56
C GLU A 10 38.81 1.40 -0.93
N LEU A 11 39.21 0.15 -0.66
CA LEU A 11 38.34 -0.85 -0.01
C LEU A 11 38.13 -0.55 1.48
N LEU A 12 39.09 0.15 2.11
CA LEU A 12 38.97 0.59 3.51
C LEU A 12 38.01 1.79 3.66
N ALA A 13 37.91 2.65 2.64
CA ALA A 13 36.98 3.78 2.65
C ALA A 13 35.50 3.33 2.58
N LEU A 14 35.21 2.27 1.81
CA LEU A 14 33.86 1.70 1.73
C LEU A 14 33.41 1.03 3.04
N LEU A 15 34.34 0.42 3.80
CA LEU A 15 34.04 -0.19 5.10
C LEU A 15 33.78 0.86 6.20
N ALA A 16 34.32 2.07 6.09
CA ALA A 16 34.10 3.15 7.05
C ALA A 16 32.72 3.82 6.92
N LEU A 17 32.04 3.69 5.78
CA LEU A 17 30.70 4.26 5.55
C LEU A 17 29.55 3.28 5.87
N LEU A 18 29.86 2.00 6.07
CA LEU A 18 28.88 0.97 6.43
C LEU A 18 28.13 1.18 7.78
N PRO A 19 28.69 1.84 8.82
CA PRO A 19 27.99 1.93 10.11
C PRO A 19 26.81 2.92 10.14
N LEU A 20 26.68 3.83 9.17
CA LEU A 20 25.64 4.88 9.19
C LEU A 20 24.31 4.46 8.55
N ALA A 21 24.26 3.31 7.87
CA ALA A 21 23.04 2.80 7.23
C ALA A 21 22.23 1.85 8.13
N LEU A 22 22.71 1.54 9.33
CA LEU A 22 22.03 0.71 10.33
C LEU A 22 21.51 1.54 11.52
N ALA A 23 21.25 2.83 11.33
CA ALA A 23 20.37 3.58 12.22
C ALA A 23 18.95 3.07 12.01
N ARG A 24 18.67 1.94 12.67
CA ARG A 24 17.35 1.34 12.84
C ARG A 24 16.43 2.45 13.38
N PRO A 25 15.34 2.79 12.70
CA PRO A 25 14.37 3.71 13.26
C PRO A 25 13.77 3.03 14.48
N GLU A 26 14.30 3.37 15.65
CA GLU A 26 13.70 3.04 16.93
C GLU A 26 12.32 3.70 16.95
N ASP A 27 11.31 2.89 16.69
CA ASP A 27 10.24 2.69 17.66
C ASP A 27 9.72 3.99 18.27
N ALA A 28 9.23 4.88 17.41
CA ALA A 28 8.08 5.70 17.77
C ALA A 28 6.86 4.78 17.89
N VAL A 29 6.90 3.88 18.87
CA VAL A 29 5.72 3.22 19.42
C VAL A 29 4.96 4.34 20.10
N SER A 30 4.22 5.08 19.27
CA SER A 30 3.08 5.85 19.69
C SER A 30 2.32 4.95 20.64
N ALA A 31 2.28 5.35 21.90
CA ALA A 31 1.49 4.71 22.94
C ALA A 31 0.03 4.81 22.50
N ALA A 32 -0.35 3.93 21.58
CA ALA A 32 -1.72 3.66 21.23
C ALA A 32 -2.35 3.27 22.55
N ARG A 33 -3.16 4.18 23.10
CA ARG A 33 -4.08 3.84 24.18
C ARG A 33 -4.65 2.48 23.82
N PRO A 34 -4.71 1.51 24.76
CA PRO A 34 -5.44 0.29 24.52
C PRO A 34 -6.84 0.75 24.11
N ARG A 35 -7.14 0.69 22.81
CA ARG A 35 -8.50 0.85 22.32
C ARG A 35 -9.19 -0.28 23.03
N ARG A 36 -10.01 0.08 24.01
CA ARG A 36 -10.91 -0.86 24.69
C ARG A 36 -11.46 -1.73 23.57
N PRO A 37 -11.20 -3.05 23.56
CA PRO A 37 -11.65 -3.90 22.47
C PRO A 37 -13.12 -3.60 22.30
N THR A 38 -13.47 -2.95 21.18
CA THR A 38 -14.87 -2.77 20.82
C THR A 38 -15.39 -4.20 20.80
N SER A 39 -16.40 -4.50 21.60
CA SER A 39 -16.95 -5.86 21.61
C SER A 39 -17.26 -6.23 20.16
N ALA A 40 -16.77 -7.37 19.68
CA ALA A 40 -17.01 -7.87 18.32
C ALA A 40 -18.42 -7.57 17.75
N PRO A 41 -19.53 -7.71 18.51
CA PRO A 41 -20.86 -7.30 18.03
C PRO A 41 -21.01 -5.82 17.64
N ALA A 42 -20.41 -4.89 18.38
CA ALA A 42 -20.47 -3.47 18.07
C ALA A 42 -19.60 -3.12 16.85
N GLU A 43 -18.48 -3.82 16.66
CA GLU A 43 -17.66 -3.67 15.47
C GLU A 43 -18.39 -4.23 14.24
N LEU A 44 -18.98 -5.43 14.34
CA LEU A 44 -19.80 -6.00 13.27
C LEU A 44 -21.00 -5.10 12.91
N GLN A 45 -21.66 -4.50 13.91
CA GLN A 45 -22.74 -3.54 13.67
C GLN A 45 -22.25 -2.32 12.89
N ASN A 46 -21.01 -1.86 13.13
CA ASN A 46 -20.43 -0.76 12.36
C ASN A 46 -20.23 -1.17 10.89
N TRP A 47 -19.73 -2.37 10.63
CA TRP A 47 -19.61 -2.91 9.27
C TRP A 47 -20.96 -2.98 8.55
N THR A 48 -22.00 -3.49 9.20
CA THR A 48 -23.36 -3.54 8.61
C THR A 48 -23.92 -2.15 8.30
N VAL A 49 -23.69 -1.16 9.17
CA VAL A 49 -24.09 0.23 8.90
C VAL A 49 -23.33 0.79 7.70
N CYS A 50 -22.04 0.46 7.56
CA CYS A 50 -21.24 0.84 6.41
C CYS A 50 -21.74 0.21 5.11
N GLU A 51 -22.05 -1.10 5.10
CA GLU A 51 -22.66 -1.78 3.95
C GLU A 51 -23.97 -1.07 3.51
N GLU A 52 -24.87 -0.77 4.45
CA GLU A 52 -26.13 -0.09 4.13
C GLU A 52 -25.98 1.35 3.61
N GLN A 53 -24.91 2.04 4.00
CA GLN A 53 -24.59 3.39 3.53
C GLN A 53 -23.97 3.33 2.14
N CYS A 54 -22.99 2.45 1.95
CA CYS A 54 -22.24 2.29 0.70
C CYS A 54 -23.10 1.70 -0.42
N ALA A 55 -24.06 0.82 -0.12
CA ALA A 55 -25.03 0.32 -1.09
C ALA A 55 -25.92 1.44 -1.70
N LYS A 56 -26.00 2.61 -1.06
CA LYS A 56 -26.78 3.77 -1.53
C LYS A 56 -25.91 4.84 -2.19
N GLU A 57 -24.60 4.78 -1.99
CA GLU A 57 -23.65 5.75 -2.54
C GLU A 57 -23.46 5.45 -4.03
N PRO A 58 -23.71 6.41 -4.94
CA PRO A 58 -23.56 6.14 -6.37
C PRO A 58 -22.08 6.01 -6.73
N CYS A 59 -21.70 4.84 -7.26
CA CYS A 59 -20.41 4.60 -7.89
C CYS A 59 -20.32 5.26 -9.27
N SER A 60 -20.51 6.58 -9.32
CA SER A 60 -20.64 7.38 -10.55
C SER A 60 -19.40 7.37 -11.45
N GLN A 61 -18.26 6.89 -10.96
CA GLN A 61 -17.05 6.67 -11.74
C GLN A 61 -17.00 5.33 -12.49
N CYS A 62 -17.96 4.43 -12.23
CA CYS A 62 -18.06 3.16 -12.92
C CYS A 62 -18.78 3.34 -14.26
N ASP A 63 -18.22 2.75 -15.30
CA ASP A 63 -18.91 2.58 -16.58
C ASP A 63 -20.02 1.52 -16.42
N GLU A 64 -21.14 1.69 -17.13
CA GLU A 64 -22.23 0.70 -17.13
C GLU A 64 -21.79 -0.65 -17.74
N GLU A 65 -20.74 -0.63 -18.57
CA GLU A 65 -20.15 -1.85 -19.16
C GLU A 65 -19.27 -2.63 -18.16
N ASP A 66 -18.82 -2.00 -17.07
CA ASP A 66 -17.95 -2.63 -16.08
C ASP A 66 -18.78 -3.28 -14.97
N ILE A 67 -19.05 -4.57 -15.13
CA ILE A 67 -19.86 -5.36 -14.19
C ILE A 67 -19.22 -5.53 -12.80
N PHE A 68 -17.91 -5.29 -12.65
CA PHE A 68 -17.19 -5.48 -11.39
C PHE A 68 -16.95 -4.16 -10.65
N CYS A 69 -16.87 -3.03 -11.38
CA CYS A 69 -16.62 -1.74 -10.78
C CYS A 69 -17.61 -1.36 -9.66
N PRO A 70 -18.94 -1.56 -9.79
CA PRO A 70 -19.89 -1.25 -8.72
C PRO A 70 -19.60 -2.00 -7.42
N GLY A 71 -19.32 -3.31 -7.50
CA GLY A 71 -19.01 -4.12 -6.31
C GLY A 71 -17.70 -3.69 -5.66
N LEU A 72 -16.68 -3.41 -6.48
CA LEU A 72 -15.39 -2.96 -5.97
C LEU A 72 -15.43 -1.58 -5.33
N CYS A 73 -16.26 -0.69 -5.89
CA CYS A 73 -16.54 0.63 -5.33
C CYS A 73 -17.31 0.53 -4.02
N GLU A 74 -18.30 -0.37 -3.93
CA GLU A 74 -19.03 -0.65 -2.70
C GLU A 74 -18.07 -1.19 -1.62
N ASP A 75 -17.24 -2.19 -1.93
CA ASP A 75 -16.27 -2.75 -0.99
C ASP A 75 -15.26 -1.70 -0.51
N SER A 76 -14.72 -0.88 -1.42
CA SER A 76 -13.82 0.24 -1.09
C SER A 76 -14.49 1.26 -0.17
N CYS A 77 -15.76 1.58 -0.42
CA CYS A 77 -16.56 2.45 0.46
C CYS A 77 -16.73 1.82 1.85
N VAL A 78 -17.08 0.53 1.93
CA VAL A 78 -17.29 -0.19 3.18
C VAL A 78 -16.01 -0.21 4.01
N CYS A 79 -14.87 -0.52 3.39
CA CYS A 79 -13.55 -0.44 4.02
C CYS A 79 -13.25 0.96 4.57
N GLY A 80 -13.45 1.99 3.74
CA GLY A 80 -13.28 3.39 4.15
C GLY A 80 -14.14 3.79 5.35
N CYS A 81 -15.42 3.42 5.32
CA CYS A 81 -16.37 3.68 6.39
C CYS A 81 -16.00 2.94 7.69
N ALA A 82 -15.48 1.72 7.59
CA ALA A 82 -14.99 0.94 8.74
C ALA A 82 -13.65 1.44 9.30
N GLY A 83 -13.00 2.42 8.65
CA GLY A 83 -11.73 3.00 9.08
C GLY A 83 -10.49 2.31 8.51
N HIS A 84 -10.66 1.47 7.49
CA HIS A 84 -9.58 0.96 6.65
C HIS A 84 -9.28 1.95 5.53
N PRO A 85 -8.08 1.90 4.90
CA PRO A 85 -7.82 2.71 3.72
C PRO A 85 -8.86 2.39 2.64
N ALA A 86 -9.64 3.40 2.26
CA ALA A 86 -10.48 3.29 1.07
C ALA A 86 -9.54 3.06 -0.11
N GLY A 87 -9.85 2.07 -0.94
CA GLY A 87 -9.11 1.88 -2.18
C GLY A 87 -9.10 3.18 -2.98
N SER A 88 -8.07 3.43 -3.78
CA SER A 88 -7.72 4.71 -4.45
C SER A 88 -8.76 5.27 -5.42
N GLY A 89 -9.99 4.76 -5.45
CA GLY A 89 -11.03 5.21 -6.37
C GLY A 89 -10.72 4.87 -7.83
N ASN A 90 -9.55 4.29 -8.11
CA ASN A 90 -9.11 3.96 -9.44
C ASN A 90 -9.43 2.49 -9.72
N TYR A 91 -10.70 2.24 -10.02
CA TYR A 91 -11.25 0.92 -10.29
C TYR A 91 -10.99 0.47 -11.73
N THR A 92 -9.89 0.92 -12.36
CA THR A 92 -9.53 0.44 -13.68
C THR A 92 -9.12 -1.02 -13.56
N LEU A 93 -10.10 -1.91 -13.74
CA LEU A 93 -9.97 -3.34 -13.53
C LEU A 93 -9.05 -3.94 -14.59
N THR A 94 -7.80 -4.18 -14.20
CA THR A 94 -6.92 -5.06 -14.96
C THR A 94 -7.21 -6.50 -14.59
N VAL A 95 -6.96 -7.43 -15.52
CA VAL A 95 -7.02 -8.87 -15.24
C VAL A 95 -6.12 -9.24 -14.05
N GLU A 96 -5.01 -8.51 -13.88
CA GLU A 96 -4.08 -8.66 -12.75
C GLU A 96 -4.72 -8.28 -11.42
N TYR A 97 -5.47 -7.18 -11.37
CA TYR A 97 -6.19 -6.74 -10.18
C TYR A 97 -7.22 -7.79 -9.72
N MET A 98 -8.04 -8.29 -10.65
CA MET A 98 -9.04 -9.31 -10.33
C MET A 98 -8.40 -10.62 -9.89
N SER A 99 -7.32 -11.05 -10.55
CA SER A 99 -6.59 -12.25 -10.15
C SER A 99 -5.98 -12.12 -8.75
N ALA A 100 -5.51 -10.93 -8.37
CA ALA A 100 -4.99 -10.67 -7.02
C ALA A 100 -6.10 -10.75 -5.97
N LEU A 101 -7.27 -10.16 -6.25
CA LEU A 101 -8.41 -10.18 -5.35
C LEU A 101 -9.01 -11.58 -5.16
N GLU A 102 -9.22 -12.32 -6.25
CA GLU A 102 -9.85 -13.64 -6.18
C GLU A 102 -9.02 -14.60 -5.31
N GLY A 103 -7.70 -14.61 -5.50
CA GLY A 103 -6.81 -15.45 -4.69
C GLY A 103 -6.74 -15.03 -3.22
N CYS A 104 -6.97 -13.76 -2.92
CA CYS A 104 -6.89 -13.21 -1.56
C CYS A 104 -8.23 -13.39 -0.81
N SER A 105 -9.35 -12.99 -1.40
CA SER A 105 -10.68 -13.10 -0.80
C SER A 105 -11.07 -14.56 -0.53
N VAL A 106 -10.70 -15.51 -1.40
CA VAL A 106 -10.93 -16.94 -1.14
C VAL A 106 -10.24 -17.41 0.16
N LYS A 107 -9.06 -16.88 0.49
CA LYS A 107 -8.38 -17.19 1.75
C LYS A 107 -9.09 -16.56 2.94
N CYS A 108 -9.58 -15.33 2.80
CA CYS A 108 -10.36 -14.65 3.84
C CYS A 108 -11.64 -15.42 4.17
N VAL A 109 -12.39 -15.85 3.15
CA VAL A 109 -13.58 -16.69 3.31
C VAL A 109 -13.23 -18.02 3.98
N ALA A 110 -12.21 -18.73 3.50
CA ALA A 110 -11.82 -20.01 4.07
C ALA A 110 -11.41 -19.90 5.56
N SER A 111 -10.67 -18.85 5.92
CA SER A 111 -10.25 -18.57 7.30
C SER A 111 -11.45 -18.23 8.19
N ALA A 112 -12.38 -17.42 7.69
CA ALA A 112 -13.60 -17.07 8.40
C ALA A 112 -14.49 -18.30 8.64
N ASP A 113 -14.63 -19.18 7.64
CA ASP A 113 -15.39 -20.43 7.73
C ASP A 113 -14.77 -21.42 8.71
N GLU A 114 -13.44 -21.48 8.79
CA GLU A 114 -12.73 -22.27 9.80
C GLU A 114 -12.97 -21.73 11.21
N CYS A 115 -12.79 -20.42 11.40
CA CYS A 115 -13.10 -19.74 12.66
C CYS A 115 -14.57 -19.96 13.10
N ALA A 116 -15.51 -19.75 12.18
CA ALA A 116 -16.93 -19.92 12.45
C ALA A 116 -17.29 -21.39 12.77
N ARG A 117 -16.62 -22.37 12.16
CA ARG A 117 -16.76 -23.78 12.51
C ARG A 117 -16.34 -24.06 13.94
N ASP A 118 -15.24 -23.50 14.39
CA ASP A 118 -14.73 -23.67 15.75
C ASP A 118 -15.61 -22.94 16.78
N CYS A 119 -16.31 -21.87 16.38
CA CYS A 119 -17.25 -21.14 17.23
C CYS A 119 -18.63 -21.80 17.37
N ARG A 120 -18.98 -22.81 16.54
CA ARG A 120 -20.37 -23.33 16.45
C ARG A 120 -20.91 -23.76 17.81
N GLY A 121 -21.98 -23.11 18.24
CA GLY A 121 -22.72 -23.45 19.46
C GLY A 121 -22.06 -22.97 20.76
N LEU A 122 -20.93 -22.24 20.68
CA LEU A 122 -20.25 -21.69 21.85
C LEU A 122 -20.78 -20.30 22.21
N ASN A 123 -20.64 -19.32 21.31
CA ASN A 123 -21.06 -17.93 21.55
C ASN A 123 -21.21 -17.16 20.22
N LYS A 124 -22.27 -16.35 20.07
CA LYS A 124 -22.46 -15.43 18.94
C LYS A 124 -21.34 -14.39 18.83
N ASP A 125 -20.75 -13.96 19.96
CA ASP A 125 -19.63 -13.01 19.91
C ASP A 125 -18.39 -13.60 19.21
N CYS A 126 -18.21 -14.93 19.30
CA CYS A 126 -17.15 -15.66 18.61
C CYS A 126 -17.39 -15.63 17.10
N GLU A 127 -18.61 -15.99 16.67
CA GLU A 127 -18.99 -15.94 15.24
C GLU A 127 -18.88 -14.52 14.67
N ASN A 128 -19.34 -13.51 15.42
CA ASN A 128 -19.22 -12.11 15.01
C ASN A 128 -17.76 -11.67 14.85
N ALA A 129 -16.86 -12.13 15.73
CA ALA A 129 -15.44 -11.85 15.60
C ALA A 129 -14.85 -12.46 14.32
N CYS A 130 -15.23 -13.69 13.97
CA CYS A 130 -14.81 -14.32 12.71
C CYS A 130 -15.26 -13.51 11.47
N TRP A 131 -16.47 -12.97 11.49
CA TRP A 131 -16.98 -12.11 10.41
C TRP A 131 -16.23 -10.78 10.33
N VAL A 132 -15.99 -10.13 11.47
CA VAL A 132 -15.17 -8.90 11.53
C VAL A 132 -13.77 -9.14 10.96
N ASP A 133 -13.14 -10.26 11.32
CA ASP A 133 -11.81 -10.61 10.81
C ASP A 133 -11.83 -10.91 9.30
N LYS A 134 -12.92 -11.51 8.80
CA LYS A 134 -13.13 -11.66 7.35
C LYS A 134 -13.15 -10.30 6.64
N PHE A 135 -13.95 -9.35 7.12
CA PHE A 135 -14.09 -8.03 6.51
C PHE A 135 -12.75 -7.27 6.50
N LYS A 136 -12.00 -7.34 7.60
CA LYS A 136 -10.65 -6.78 7.67
C LYS A 136 -9.73 -7.40 6.62
N CYS A 137 -9.75 -8.73 6.50
CA CYS A 137 -8.95 -9.45 5.52
C CYS A 137 -9.32 -9.05 4.08
N ASP A 138 -10.61 -8.91 3.76
CA ASP A 138 -11.03 -8.45 2.44
C ASP A 138 -10.52 -7.01 2.15
N CYS A 139 -10.54 -6.12 3.15
CA CYS A 139 -9.98 -4.77 3.00
C CYS A 139 -8.46 -4.75 2.82
N ASP A 140 -7.73 -5.61 3.55
CA ASP A 140 -6.28 -5.74 3.37
C ASP A 140 -5.96 -6.29 1.97
N CYS A 141 -6.77 -7.23 1.45
CA CYS A 141 -6.66 -7.72 0.08
C CYS A 141 -6.86 -6.61 -0.97
N LEU A 142 -7.83 -5.72 -0.75
CA LEU A 142 -8.07 -4.57 -1.64
C LEU A 142 -6.87 -3.62 -1.68
N ASP A 143 -6.27 -3.33 -0.53
CA ASP A 143 -5.08 -2.48 -0.44
C ASP A 143 -3.87 -3.13 -1.11
N GLU A 144 -3.64 -4.43 -0.89
CA GLU A 144 -2.56 -5.19 -1.55
C GLU A 144 -2.74 -5.25 -3.07
N ALA A 145 -3.94 -5.57 -3.55
CA ALA A 145 -4.24 -5.63 -4.98
C ALA A 145 -4.01 -4.26 -5.64
N GLN A 146 -4.37 -3.19 -4.95
CA GLN A 146 -4.15 -1.83 -5.43
C GLN A 146 -2.68 -1.45 -5.44
N ALA A 147 -1.93 -1.80 -4.39
CA ALA A 147 -0.49 -1.58 -4.33
C ALA A 147 0.23 -2.30 -5.47
N ALA A 148 -0.29 -3.45 -5.92
CA ALA A 148 0.26 -4.20 -7.05
C ALA A 148 0.03 -3.51 -8.40
N VAL A 149 -1.11 -2.85 -8.60
CA VAL A 149 -1.46 -2.21 -9.89
C VAL A 149 -1.14 -0.72 -9.96
N THR A 150 -0.95 -0.06 -8.82
CA THR A 150 -0.53 1.34 -8.81
C THR A 150 0.91 1.39 -9.30
N PRO A 151 1.20 1.93 -10.50
CA PRO A 151 2.58 2.06 -10.95
C PRO A 151 3.31 2.87 -9.89
N SER A 152 4.38 2.31 -9.34
CA SER A 152 5.21 2.99 -8.35
C SER A 152 5.82 4.24 -9.02
N LEU A 153 5.09 5.35 -9.01
CA LEU A 153 5.53 6.67 -9.46
C LEU A 153 6.74 7.17 -8.65
N SER A 154 7.13 6.41 -7.62
CA SER A 154 8.23 6.66 -6.70
C SER A 154 9.62 6.64 -7.34
N MET A 155 9.86 5.95 -8.47
CA MET A 155 11.23 5.86 -9.02
C MET A 155 11.54 6.74 -10.25
N THR A 156 10.55 7.14 -11.05
CA THR A 156 10.83 7.92 -12.26
C THR A 156 11.06 9.40 -11.97
N SER A 157 10.48 9.96 -10.90
CA SER A 157 10.66 11.39 -10.57
C SER A 157 12.10 11.74 -10.16
N CYS A 158 12.84 10.80 -9.54
CA CYS A 158 14.24 11.03 -9.19
C CYS A 158 15.17 11.03 -10.42
N ILE A 159 14.88 10.22 -11.44
CA ILE A 159 15.72 10.11 -12.64
C ILE A 159 15.48 11.30 -13.57
N PHE A 160 14.21 11.67 -13.81
CA PHE A 160 13.90 12.81 -14.68
C PHE A 160 14.32 14.16 -14.07
N GLY A 161 14.22 14.33 -12.75
CA GLY A 161 14.75 15.51 -12.07
C GLY A 161 16.28 15.63 -12.22
N GLY A 162 17.02 14.53 -12.04
CA GLY A 162 18.47 14.51 -12.17
C GLY A 162 18.96 14.77 -13.61
N VAL A 163 18.37 14.10 -14.60
CA VAL A 163 18.76 14.24 -16.01
C VAL A 163 18.41 15.61 -16.56
N LEU A 164 17.21 16.14 -16.24
CA LEU A 164 16.81 17.47 -16.68
C LEU A 164 17.68 18.57 -16.05
N PHE A 165 18.04 18.44 -14.77
CA PHE A 165 18.94 19.38 -14.10
C PHE A 165 20.35 19.36 -14.70
N LEU A 166 20.89 18.18 -15.01
CA LEU A 166 22.18 18.06 -15.72
C LEU A 166 22.10 18.69 -17.13
N PHE A 167 21.02 18.47 -17.86
CA PHE A 167 20.87 19.04 -19.20
C PHE A 167 20.78 20.58 -19.15
N ILE A 168 19.99 21.12 -18.22
CA ILE A 168 19.86 22.57 -18.00
C ILE A 168 21.22 23.18 -17.64
N THR A 169 21.96 22.59 -16.70
CA THR A 169 23.27 23.12 -16.29
C THR A 169 24.29 23.13 -17.44
N VAL A 170 24.35 22.08 -18.26
CA VAL A 170 25.23 22.02 -19.43
C VAL A 170 24.88 23.13 -20.44
N VAL A 171 23.59 23.35 -20.72
CA VAL A 171 23.13 24.41 -21.64
C VAL A 171 23.50 25.80 -21.11
N PHE A 172 23.26 26.08 -19.82
CA PHE A 172 23.60 27.37 -19.22
C PHE A 172 25.11 27.65 -19.23
N VAL A 173 25.93 26.64 -18.92
CA VAL A 173 27.40 26.77 -18.98
C VAL A 173 27.86 27.04 -20.41
N GLY A 174 27.33 26.29 -21.38
CA GLY A 174 27.64 26.45 -22.80
C GLY A 174 27.29 27.85 -23.34
N LEU A 175 26.09 28.34 -23.05
CA LEU A 175 25.63 29.68 -23.45
C LEU A 175 26.48 30.80 -22.81
N THR A 176 26.88 30.62 -21.55
CA THR A 176 27.74 31.58 -20.84
C THR A 176 29.13 31.65 -21.48
N TRP A 177 29.72 30.50 -21.82
CA TRP A 177 31.02 30.42 -22.49
C TRP A 177 31.00 31.07 -23.88
N LEU A 178 29.95 30.82 -24.66
CA LEU A 178 29.78 31.39 -26.00
C LEU A 178 29.69 32.92 -25.97
N LYS A 179 29.00 33.48 -24.96
CA LYS A 179 28.87 34.94 -24.77
C LYS A 179 30.18 35.62 -24.39
N ILE A 180 31.08 34.94 -23.69
CA ILE A 180 32.39 35.46 -23.30
C ILE A 180 33.34 35.51 -24.51
N ASN A 181 33.36 34.48 -25.36
CA ASN A 181 34.28 34.41 -26.48
C ASN A 181 33.89 35.29 -27.68
N ASN A 182 32.61 35.65 -27.83
CA ASN A 182 32.14 36.50 -28.92
C ASN A 182 32.35 38.02 -28.67
N LYS A 183 33.02 38.40 -27.57
CA LYS A 183 33.39 39.79 -27.24
C LYS A 183 34.87 40.12 -27.51
N LYS A 184 35.60 39.21 -28.14
CA LYS A 184 36.97 39.44 -28.65
C LYS A 184 36.90 39.61 -30.16
#